data_AF-A0A497DLH9-F1
#
_entry.id   AF-A0A497DLH9-F1
#
_cell.length_a   1.000
_cell.length_b   1.000
_cell.length_c   1.000
_cell.angle_alpha   90.00
_cell.angle_beta   90.00
_cell.angle_gamma   90.00
#
_symmetry.space_group_name_H-M   'P 1'
#
loop_
_entity.id
_entity.type
_entity.pdbx_description
1 polymer ?
#
loop_
_entity_poly.entity_id
_entity_poly.type
_entity_poly.pdbx_seq_one_letter_code
_entity_poly.pdbx_strand_id
1 'polypeptide(L)' 'MKRILLNILFLFALITASAQTSPVRFNVHVDPQSAWFNSDENEVDPAGSIIHISAGLNMDYYFAENYAF' A
#
# COMPACT_ATOMS: atom_id res chain seq x y z
N MET A 1 -16.43 36.83 7.07
CA MET A 1 -16.49 35.35 7.26
C MET A 1 -16.33 34.58 5.95
N LYS A 2 -17.17 34.78 4.91
CA LYS A 2 -17.07 34.06 3.62
C LYS A 2 -15.68 34.12 2.95
N ARG A 3 -15.02 35.29 2.99
CA ARG A 3 -13.65 35.47 2.45
C ARG A 3 -12.60 34.64 3.19
N ILE A 4 -12.72 34.52 4.51
CA ILE A 4 -11.81 33.72 5.33
C ILE A 4 -11.99 32.24 5.02
N LEU A 5 -13.24 31.77 4.92
CA LEU A 5 -13.55 30.40 4.54
C LEU A 5 -12.98 30.05 3.15
N LEU A 6 -13.11 30.96 2.19
CA LEU A 6 -12.54 30.80 0.84
C LEU A 6 -11.01 30.66 0.88
N ASN A 7 -10.32 31.48 1.67
CA ASN A 7 -8.87 31.37 1.83
C ASN A 7 -8.46 30.05 2.49
N ILE A 8 -9.19 29.59 3.51
CA ILE A 8 -8.93 28.29 4.16
C ILE A 8 -9.11 27.15 3.16
N LEU A 9 -10.19 27.17 2.37
CA LEU A 9 -10.44 26.14 1.35
C LEU A 9 -9.36 26.13 0.28
N PHE A 10 -8.90 27.32 -0.15
CA PHE A 10 -7.82 27.45 -1.12
C PHE A 10 -6.49 26.92 -0.57
N LEU A 11 -6.15 27.24 0.68
CA LEU A 11 -4.98 26.68 1.37
C LEU A 11 -5.06 25.14 1.46
N PHE A 12 -6.24 24.60 1.77
CA PHE A 12 -6.44 23.15 1.83
C PHE A 12 -6.22 22.48 0.47
N ALA A 13 -6.72 23.08 -0.62
CA ALA A 13 -6.51 22.58 -1.98
C ALA A 13 -5.03 22.60 -2.39
N LEU A 14 -4.26 23.60 -1.96
CA LEU A 14 -2.81 23.66 -2.25
C LEU A 14 -2.03 22.58 -1.50
N ILE A 15 -2.41 22.27 -0.26
CA ILE A 15 -1.78 21.21 0.54
C ILE A 15 -2.04 19.84 -0.10
N THR A 16 -3.28 19.57 -0.54
CA THR A 16 -3.62 18.27 -1.17
C THR A 16 -2.98 18.10 -2.54
N ALA A 17 -2.82 19.18 -3.32
CA ALA A 17 -2.09 19.13 -4.59
C ALA A 17 -0.60 18.79 -4.38
N SER A 18 0.03 19.37 -3.37
CA SER A 18 1.45 19.11 -3.05
C SER A 18 1.70 17.68 -2.55
N ALA A 19 0.74 17.11 -1.81
CA ALA A 19 0.83 15.75 -1.28
C ALA A 19 0.86 14.66 -2.36
N GLN A 20 0.37 14.92 -3.59
CA GLN A 20 0.38 13.94 -4.68
C GLN A 20 1.79 13.61 -5.18
N THR A 21 2.78 14.48 -4.91
CA THR A 21 4.19 14.28 -5.29
C THR A 21 5.02 13.63 -4.19
N SER A 22 4.40 13.24 -3.06
CA SER A 22 5.09 12.62 -1.95
C SER A 22 5.70 11.26 -2.36
N PRO A 23 6.97 11.00 -2.01
CA PRO A 23 7.57 9.68 -2.19
C PRO A 23 6.98 8.65 -1.21
N VAL A 24 6.32 9.09 -0.13
CA VAL A 24 5.62 8.22 0.82
C VAL A 24 4.20 7.97 0.35
N ARG A 25 3.79 6.71 0.24
CA ARG A 25 2.42 6.29 -0.10
C ARG A 25 1.88 5.33 0.96
N PHE A 26 0.58 5.42 1.21
CA PHE A 26 -0.15 4.48 2.05
C PHE A 26 -1.15 3.71 1.18
N ASN A 27 -1.23 2.40 1.39
CA ASN A 27 -1.93 1.49 0.51
C ASN A 27 -2.69 0.46 1.34
N VAL A 28 -3.86 0.09 0.86
CA VAL A 28 -4.61 -1.08 1.32
C VAL A 28 -4.43 -2.14 0.24
N HIS A 29 -4.06 -3.36 0.62
CA HIS A 29 -3.86 -4.45 -0.33
C HIS A 29 -4.68 -5.68 0.04
N VAL A 30 -4.99 -6.49 -0.97
CA VAL A 30 -5.63 -7.80 -0.88
C VAL A 30 -4.98 -8.68 -1.93
N ASP A 31 -4.16 -9.61 -1.47
CA ASP A 31 -3.27 -10.42 -2.31
C ASP A 31 -3.71 -11.88 -2.24
N PRO A 32 -4.32 -12.43 -3.29
CA PRO A 32 -4.48 -13.87 -3.41
C PRO A 32 -3.10 -14.52 -3.61
N GLN A 33 -2.79 -15.54 -2.82
CA GLN A 33 -1.51 -16.24 -2.85
C GLN A 33 -1.74 -17.72 -3.13
N SER A 34 -0.86 -18.31 -3.95
CA SER A 34 -0.78 -19.76 -4.15
C SER A 34 0.67 -20.20 -3.97
N ALA A 35 0.93 -21.15 -3.07
CA ALA A 35 2.28 -21.69 -2.86
C ALA A 35 2.34 -23.12 -3.38
N TRP A 36 3.27 -23.43 -4.28
CA TRP A 36 3.47 -24.80 -4.81
C TRP A 36 4.64 -25.54 -4.16
N PHE A 37 5.34 -24.89 -3.23
CA PHE A 37 6.49 -25.43 -2.52
C PHE A 37 6.05 -26.15 -1.25
N ASN A 38 6.73 -27.26 -0.94
CA ASN A 38 6.52 -28.03 0.28
C ASN A 38 7.59 -27.68 1.32
N SER A 39 7.29 -27.95 2.59
CA SER A 39 8.27 -27.86 3.67
C SER A 39 9.25 -29.03 3.59
N ASP A 40 10.54 -28.77 3.83
CA ASP A 40 11.57 -29.82 3.99
C ASP A 40 11.54 -30.47 5.38
N GLU A 41 10.78 -29.88 6.32
CA GLU A 41 10.61 -30.41 7.67
C GLU A 41 9.54 -31.49 7.72
N ASN A 42 9.93 -32.71 8.12
CA ASN A 42 9.06 -33.89 8.17
C ASN A 42 7.88 -33.77 9.17
N GLU A 43 7.94 -32.83 10.12
CA GLU A 43 6.85 -32.57 11.08
C GLU A 43 5.79 -31.59 10.54
N VAL A 44 6.04 -30.94 9.41
CA VAL A 44 5.10 -30.02 8.78
C VAL A 44 4.51 -30.70 7.56
N ASP A 45 3.31 -31.28 7.69
CA ASP A 45 2.56 -31.84 6.57
C ASP A 45 2.08 -30.68 5.66
N PRO A 46 2.74 -30.44 4.51
CA PRO A 46 2.38 -29.34 3.64
C PRO A 46 1.20 -29.80 2.78
N ALA A 47 0.04 -29.16 2.93
CA ALA A 47 -1.18 -29.53 2.20
C ALA A 47 -1.14 -29.23 0.68
N GLY A 48 0.06 -29.08 0.08
CA GLY A 48 0.27 -28.77 -1.33
C GLY A 48 -0.09 -27.33 -1.70
N SER A 49 -0.70 -27.14 -2.87
CA SER A 49 -1.12 -25.82 -3.36
C SER A 49 -2.28 -25.26 -2.54
N ILE A 50 -1.96 -24.48 -1.51
CA ILE A 50 -2.94 -23.78 -0.66
C ILE A 50 -3.23 -22.40 -1.27
N ILE A 51 -4.51 -22.10 -1.48
CA ILE A 51 -4.97 -20.74 -1.79
C ILE A 51 -5.07 -19.96 -0.48
N HIS A 52 -4.36 -18.85 -0.38
CA HIS A 52 -4.36 -17.94 0.75
C HIS A 52 -4.75 -16.52 0.31
N ILE A 53 -5.20 -15.69 1.23
CA ILE A 53 -5.45 -14.26 0.98
C ILE A 53 -4.74 -13.48 2.08
N SER A 54 -3.78 -12.65 1.68
CA SER A 54 -3.14 -11.67 2.57
C SER A 54 -3.81 -10.31 2.35
N ALA A 55 -4.20 -9.62 3.42
CA ALA A 55 -4.76 -8.28 3.32
C ALA A 55 -4.23 -7.41 4.45
N GLY A 56 -4.00 -6.13 4.16
CA GLY A 56 -3.33 -5.26 5.12
C GLY A 56 -3.17 -3.82 4.67
N LEU A 57 -2.41 -3.08 5.48
CA LEU A 57 -2.00 -1.71 5.24
C LEU A 57 -0.50 -1.68 5.01
N ASN A 58 -0.08 -1.03 3.93
CA ASN A 58 1.32 -0.80 3.61
C ASN A 58 1.64 0.70 3.61
N MET A 59 2.90 0.99 3.91
CA MET A 59 3.49 2.30 3.74
C MET A 59 4.77 2.14 2.93
N ASP A 60 4.76 2.68 1.71
CA ASP A 60 5.89 2.60 0.79
C ASP A 60 6.65 3.92 0.74
N TYR A 61 7.96 3.84 0.57
CA TYR A 61 8.82 4.98 0.24
C TYR A 61 9.50 4.77 -1.12
N TYR A 62 9.07 5.53 -2.12
CA TYR A 62 9.62 5.50 -3.47
C TYR A 62 10.79 6.48 -3.59
N PHE A 63 12.02 5.98 -3.51
CA PHE A 63 13.23 6.81 -3.65
C PHE A 63 13.57 7.15 -5.10
N ALA A 64 13.01 6.42 -6.07
CA ALA A 64 13.18 6.64 -7.50
C ALA A 64 11.91 6.22 -8.25
N GLU A 65 11.70 6.81 -9.42
CA GLU A 65 10.63 6.42 -10.32
C GLU A 65 10.82 4.96 -10.74
N ASN A 66 9.76 4.15 -10.61
CA ASN A 66 9.76 2.71 -10.92
C ASN A 66 10.79 1.88 -10.13
N TYR A 67 11.08 2.22 -8.87
CA TYR A 67 11.97 1.38 -8.05
C TYR A 67 11.41 -0.02 -7.78
N ALA A 68 10.10 -0.15 -7.54
CA ALA A 68 9.44 -1.41 -7.23
C ALA A 68 8.68 -1.90 -8.49
N PHE A 69 9.23 -2.90 -9.16
CA PHE A 69 8.56 -3.68 -10.20
C PHE A 69 8.12 -5.03 -9.63
#